data_AF-A0A9E3YAX0-F1
#
_entry.id   AF-A0A9E3YAX0-F1
#
_cell.length_a   1.000
_cell.length_b   1.000
_cell.length_c   1.000
_cell.angle_alpha   90.00
_cell.angle_beta   90.00
_cell.angle_gamma   90.00
#
_symmetry.space_group_name_H-M   'P 1'
#
loop_
_entity.id
_entity.type
_entity.pdbx_description
1 polymer ?
#
loop_
_entity_poly.entity_id
_entity_poly.type
_entity_poly.pdbx_seq_one_letter_code
_entity_poly.pdbx_strand_id
1 'polypeptide(L)'
;MHSQFEADGLTVVTVALDLDPAQARPWIEAASPTHPSLIDSQHRVDELFGIVNVPMAVWIDESGTIVRPAEVASIEPSPLRGMEVSD
;
A
#
# COMPACT_ATOMS: atom_id res chain seq x y z
N MET A 1 -9.36 9.18 3.48
CA MET A 1 -8.28 9.85 2.73
C MET A 1 -8.56 9.82 1.23
N HIS A 2 -8.69 8.66 0.57
CA HIS A 2 -8.95 8.58 -0.88
C HIS A 2 -10.05 9.55 -1.38
N SER A 3 -11.28 9.38 -0.89
CA SER A 3 -12.45 10.19 -1.32
C SER A 3 -12.32 11.68 -1.06
N GLN A 4 -11.45 12.10 -0.13
CA GLN A 4 -11.23 13.51 0.17
C GLN A 4 -10.41 14.20 -0.92
N PHE A 5 -9.50 13.47 -1.58
CA PHE A 5 -8.54 14.03 -2.54
C PHE A 5 -8.74 13.50 -3.97
N GLU A 6 -9.77 12.69 -4.20
CA GLU A 6 -10.12 12.17 -5.52
C GLU A 6 -10.34 13.31 -6.54
N ALA A 7 -10.99 14.40 -6.12
CA ALA A 7 -11.20 15.58 -6.94
C ALA A 7 -9.90 16.33 -7.29
N ASP A 8 -8.85 16.16 -6.49
CA ASP A 8 -7.53 16.75 -6.70
C ASP A 8 -6.63 15.85 -7.57
N GLY A 9 -7.16 14.74 -8.09
CA GLY A 9 -6.45 13.80 -8.94
C GLY A 9 -5.71 12.69 -8.19
N LEU A 10 -5.84 12.60 -6.86
CA LEU A 10 -5.27 11.49 -6.09
C LEU A 10 -6.10 10.22 -6.27
N THR A 11 -5.44 9.11 -6.56
CA THR A 11 -6.02 7.77 -6.37
C THR A 11 -5.16 6.92 -5.45
N VAL A 12 -5.79 5.92 -4.84
CA VAL A 12 -5.12 4.90 -4.02
C VAL A 12 -5.49 3.55 -4.61
N VAL A 13 -4.51 2.69 -4.87
CA VAL A 13 -4.76 1.30 -5.25
C VAL A 13 -4.23 0.43 -4.13
N THR A 14 -5.13 -0.30 -3.47
CA THR A 14 -4.71 -1.33 -2.50
C THR A 14 -4.54 -2.66 -3.22
N VAL A 15 -3.51 -3.41 -2.84
CA VAL A 15 -3.20 -4.71 -3.43
C VAL A 15 -2.94 -5.70 -2.29
N ALA A 16 -3.75 -6.75 -2.21
CA ALA A 16 -3.49 -7.89 -1.35
C ALA A 16 -2.54 -8.87 -2.06
N LEU A 17 -1.46 -9.28 -1.41
CA LEU A 17 -0.45 -10.20 -1.96
C LEU A 17 -0.74 -11.65 -1.51
N ASP A 18 -1.97 -12.11 -1.78
CA ASP A 18 -2.46 -13.42 -1.36
C ASP A 18 -2.50 -14.38 -2.56
N LEU A 19 -1.85 -15.54 -2.42
CA LEU A 19 -1.84 -16.61 -3.44
C LEU A 19 -3.25 -17.11 -3.78
N ASP A 20 -4.14 -17.20 -2.79
CA ASP A 20 -5.54 -17.56 -2.98
C ASP A 20 -6.43 -16.32 -2.80
N PRO A 21 -7.05 -15.80 -3.87
CA PRO A 21 -7.95 -14.66 -3.78
C PRO A 21 -9.14 -14.85 -2.83
N ALA A 22 -9.56 -16.09 -2.57
CA ALA A 22 -10.63 -16.37 -1.64
C ALA A 22 -10.29 -15.96 -0.20
N GLN A 23 -9.00 -15.93 0.15
CA GLN A 23 -8.53 -15.56 1.49
C GLN A 23 -8.52 -14.04 1.71
N ALA A 24 -8.25 -13.26 0.67
CA ALA A 24 -8.25 -11.79 0.74
C ALA A 24 -9.66 -11.20 0.63
N ARG A 25 -10.53 -11.81 -0.18
CA ARG A 25 -11.86 -11.27 -0.52
C ARG A 25 -12.72 -10.87 0.69
N PRO A 26 -12.86 -11.68 1.76
CA PRO A 26 -13.68 -11.30 2.91
C PRO A 26 -13.23 -9.99 3.57
N TRP A 27 -11.92 -9.72 3.59
CA TRP A 27 -11.36 -8.50 4.17
C TRP A 27 -11.60 -7.28 3.29
N ILE A 28 -11.49 -7.44 1.96
CA ILE A 28 -11.82 -6.38 1.00
C ILE A 28 -13.29 -6.01 1.08
N GLU A 29 -14.19 -7.01 1.13
CA GLU A 29 -15.63 -6.80 1.25
C GLU A 29 -16.00 -6.11 2.56
N ALA A 30 -15.41 -6.55 3.69
CA ALA A 30 -15.62 -5.93 4.99
C ALA A 30 -15.11 -4.48 5.05
N ALA A 31 -14.02 -4.16 4.34
CA ALA A 31 -13.45 -2.81 4.30
C ALA A 31 -14.29 -1.83 3.47
N SER A 32 -15.12 -2.31 2.54
CA SER A 32 -15.96 -1.50 1.64
C SER A 32 -15.20 -0.30 1.04
N PRO A 33 -14.10 -0.55 0.31
CA PRO A 33 -13.19 0.51 -0.11
C PRO A 33 -13.85 1.44 -1.12
N THR A 34 -13.55 2.75 -1.00
CA THR A 34 -13.95 3.76 -2.00
C THR A 34 -12.97 3.87 -3.17
N HIS A 35 -12.02 2.95 -3.27
CA HIS A 35 -10.90 2.97 -4.20
C HIS A 35 -10.67 1.55 -4.77
N PRO A 36 -9.95 1.41 -5.90
CA PRO A 36 -9.63 0.09 -6.43
C PRO A 36 -8.87 -0.77 -5.41
N SER A 37 -9.40 -1.96 -5.14
CA SER A 37 -8.80 -2.94 -4.23
C SER A 37 -8.61 -4.24 -4.99
N LEU A 38 -7.35 -4.57 -5.25
CA LEU A 38 -6.92 -5.68 -6.09
C LEU A 38 -6.32 -6.81 -5.25
N ILE A 39 -6.24 -7.99 -5.86
CA ILE A 39 -5.52 -9.14 -5.31
C ILE A 39 -4.50 -9.56 -6.36
N ASP A 40 -3.24 -9.65 -5.97
CA ASP A 40 -2.16 -10.17 -6.79
C ASP A 40 -1.78 -11.57 -6.30
N SER A 41 -2.40 -12.58 -6.91
CA SER A 41 -2.13 -13.98 -6.60
C SER A 41 -0.84 -14.53 -7.23
N GLN A 42 -0.17 -13.73 -8.05
CA GLN A 42 1.03 -14.13 -8.77
C GLN A 42 2.30 -13.46 -8.23
N HIS A 43 2.19 -12.61 -7.22
CA HIS A 43 3.32 -11.86 -6.67
C HIS A 43 4.10 -11.14 -7.79
N ARG A 44 3.36 -10.44 -8.65
CA ARG A 44 3.92 -9.63 -9.73
C ARG A 44 4.19 -8.21 -9.29
N VAL A 45 3.34 -7.66 -8.44
CA VAL A 45 3.42 -6.29 -7.91
C VAL A 45 4.63 -6.17 -6.98
N ASP A 46 4.79 -7.09 -6.04
CA ASP A 46 5.94 -7.09 -5.14
C ASP A 46 7.27 -7.30 -5.86
N GLU A 47 7.31 -8.20 -6.85
CA GLU A 47 8.49 -8.38 -7.70
C GLU A 47 8.83 -7.11 -8.49
N LEU A 48 7.84 -6.44 -9.10
CA LEU A 48 8.08 -5.27 -9.94
C LEU A 48 8.40 -4.00 -9.15
N PHE A 49 7.79 -3.82 -7.98
CA PHE A 49 7.93 -2.61 -7.18
C PHE A 49 8.90 -2.74 -6.01
N GLY A 50 9.47 -3.93 -5.78
CA GLY A 50 10.41 -4.18 -4.69
C GLY A 50 9.76 -4.20 -3.31
N ILE A 51 8.51 -4.67 -3.22
CA ILE A 51 7.83 -4.84 -1.93
C ILE A 51 8.36 -6.13 -1.30
N VAL A 52 8.90 -6.02 -0.10
CA VAL A 52 9.50 -7.16 0.62
C VAL A 52 8.81 -7.47 1.94
N ASN A 53 7.87 -6.62 2.34
CA ASN A 53 7.06 -6.79 3.53
C ASN A 53 5.72 -6.05 3.34
N VAL A 54 4.76 -6.29 4.24
CA VAL A 54 3.50 -5.54 4.28
C VAL A 54 3.26 -5.00 5.69
N PRO A 55 2.66 -3.80 5.85
CA PRO A 55 2.22 -2.90 4.79
C PRO A 55 3.37 -2.04 4.22
N MET A 56 3.40 -1.91 2.89
CA MET A 56 4.30 -1.00 2.18
C MET A 56 3.52 -0.22 1.11
N ALA A 57 4.02 0.96 0.74
CA ALA A 57 3.46 1.82 -0.30
C ALA A 57 4.55 2.31 -1.26
N VAL A 58 4.13 2.58 -2.49
CA VAL A 58 4.93 3.19 -3.56
C VAL A 58 4.18 4.44 -4.00
N TRP A 59 4.90 5.55 -4.20
CA TRP A 59 4.30 6.78 -4.70
C TRP A 59 4.64 6.96 -6.17
N ILE A 60 3.61 7.12 -6.98
CA ILE A 60 3.69 7.33 -8.42
C ILE A 60 3.07 8.69 -8.70
N ASP A 61 3.78 9.56 -9.42
CA ASP A 61 3.26 10.86 -9.82
C ASP A 61 2.35 10.78 -11.06
N GLU A 62 1.81 11.91 -11.48
CA GLU A 62 0.87 12.03 -12.60
C GLU A 62 1.50 11.68 -13.96
N SER A 63 2.83 11.64 -14.05
CA SER A 63 3.57 11.19 -15.24
C SER A 63 3.77 9.67 -15.29
N GLY A 64 3.35 8.95 -14.24
CA GLY A 64 3.60 7.52 -14.09
C GLY A 64 4.99 7.20 -13.55
N THR A 65 5.68 8.17 -12.95
CA THR A 65 7.04 7.99 -12.41
C THR A 65 6.99 7.62 -10.93
N ILE A 66 7.75 6.61 -10.52
CA ILE A 66 7.95 6.31 -9.09
C ILE A 66 8.75 7.45 -8.47
N VAL A 67 8.11 8.24 -7.61
CA VAL A 67 8.72 9.36 -6.89
C VAL A 67 9.11 9.01 -5.46
N ARG A 68 8.50 7.96 -4.89
CA ARG A 68 8.99 7.31 -3.67
C ARG A 68 8.93 5.80 -3.85
N PRO A 69 10.06 5.08 -3.75
CA PRO A 69 10.09 3.63 -3.87
C PRO A 69 9.34 2.98 -2.70
N ALA A 70 9.24 1.65 -2.73
CA ALA A 70 8.57 0.88 -1.69
C ALA A 70 9.09 1.25 -0.29
N GLU A 71 8.19 1.76 0.55
CA GLU A 71 8.47 2.19 1.92
C GLU A 71 7.38 1.71 2.87
N VAL A 72 7.69 1.65 4.17
CA VAL A 72 6.74 1.19 5.20
C VAL A 72 5.52 2.11 5.25
N ALA A 73 4.32 1.52 5.15
CA ALA A 73 3.04 2.23 5.15
C ALA A 73 2.20 1.89 6.39
N SER A 74 2.84 1.90 7.56
CA SER A 74 2.16 1.67 8.84
C SER A 74 1.38 2.90 9.29
N ILE A 75 0.21 2.68 9.89
CA ILE A 75 -0.55 3.73 10.58
C ILE A 75 0.04 4.06 11.96
N GLU A 76 0.85 3.15 12.52
CA GLU A 76 1.53 3.35 13.80
C GLU A 76 2.97 3.80 13.60
N PRO A 77 3.40 4.90 14.27
CA PRO A 77 4.81 5.28 14.29
C PRO A 77 5.63 4.19 14.99
N SER A 78 6.80 3.87 14.43
CA SER A 78 7.75 2.98 15.12
C SER A 78 8.12 3.59 16.49
N PRO A 79 8.04 2.81 17.59
CA PRO A 79 8.51 3.26 18.90
C PRO A 79 9.98 3.69 18.90
N LEU A 80 10.77 3.12 17.98
CA LEU A 80 12.19 3.41 17.82
C LEU A 80 12.44 4.79 17.19
N ARG A 81 11.44 5.37 16.49
CA ARG A 81 11.59 6.64 15.76
C ARG A 81 11.92 7.82 16.69
N GLY A 82 11.48 7.77 17.95
CA GLY A 82 11.70 8.80 18.95
C GLY A 82 12.70 8.43 20.04
N MET A 83 13.34 7.26 19.95
CA MET A 83 14.34 6.86 20.94
C MET A 83 15.63 7.66 20.73
N GLU A 84 16.11 8.30 21.80
CA GLU A 84 17.46 8.83 21.80
C GLU A 84 18.44 7.66 21.68
N VAL A 85 19.23 7.68 20.60
CA VAL A 85 20.34 6.74 20.44
C VAL A 85 21.47 7.27 21.31
N SER A 86 21.73 6.62 22.43
CA SER A 86 22.96 6.87 23.19
C SER A 86 24.14 6.30 22.41
N ASP A 87 25.21 7.10 22.33
CA ASP A 87 26.52 6.68 21.80
C ASP A 87 27.11 5.49 22.58
#